data_AF-A0A838HUM7-F1
#
_entry.id   AF-A0A838HUM7-F1
#
_cell.length_a   1.000
_cell.length_b   1.000
_cell.length_c   1.000
_cell.angle_alpha   90.00
_cell.angle_beta   90.00
_cell.angle_gamma   90.00
#
_symmetry.space_group_name_H-M   'P 1'
#
loop_
_entity.id
_entity.type
_entity.pdbx_description
1 polymer ?
#
loop_
_entity_poly.entity_id
_entity_poly.type
_entity_poly.pdbx_seq_one_letter_code
_entity_poly.pdbx_strand_id
1 'polypeptide(L)'
;ARADRRHHLPTLAQWVERRRWPAAPRLGALRTPVMLAVGAQDDHRERAPRLAQLFHDARLVTVPGDGRAALGAPELVSQVARFLVPPAG
;
A
#
# COMPACT_ATOMS: atom_id res chain seq x y z
N ALA A 1 -22.95 -14.12 -23.74
CA ALA A 1 -22.67 -13.86 -22.30
C ALA A 1 -21.67 -12.72 -22.20
N ARG A 2 -22.06 -11.60 -21.59
CA ARG A 2 -21.23 -10.38 -21.46
C ARG A 2 -20.10 -10.68 -20.46
N ALA A 3 -18.86 -10.67 -20.93
CA ALA A 3 -17.69 -10.81 -20.08
C ALA A 3 -17.70 -9.72 -19.01
N ASP A 4 -17.67 -10.13 -17.74
CA ASP A 4 -17.60 -9.27 -16.57
C ASP A 4 -16.24 -8.54 -16.57
N ARG A 5 -16.17 -7.41 -17.30
CA ARG A 5 -15.03 -6.49 -17.34
C ARG A 5 -14.95 -5.69 -16.04
N ARG A 6 -14.95 -6.35 -14.89
CA ARG A 6 -14.43 -5.71 -13.68
C ARG A 6 -12.94 -5.54 -13.91
N HIS A 7 -12.56 -4.30 -14.17
CA HIS A 7 -11.19 -3.86 -14.32
C HIS A 7 -10.33 -4.42 -13.17
N HIS A 8 -9.68 -5.56 -13.40
CA HIS A 8 -8.49 -5.95 -12.64
C HIS A 8 -7.40 -4.95 -13.04
N LEU A 9 -7.49 -3.74 -12.48
CA LEU A 9 -6.37 -2.81 -12.50
C LEU A 9 -5.20 -3.58 -11.89
N PRO A 10 -4.06 -3.69 -12.58
CA PRO A 10 -2.92 -4.39 -12.02
C PRO A 10 -2.56 -3.75 -10.69
N THR A 11 -2.26 -4.55 -9.67
CA THR A 11 -1.83 -3.98 -8.39
C THR A 11 -0.56 -3.18 -8.58
N LEU A 12 -0.31 -2.23 -7.68
CA LEU A 12 0.94 -1.44 -7.68
C LEU A 12 2.18 -2.34 -7.71
N ALA A 13 2.12 -3.49 -7.01
CA ALA A 13 3.16 -4.51 -7.05
C ALA A 13 3.32 -5.16 -8.45
N GLN A 14 2.23 -5.51 -9.13
CA GLN A 14 2.29 -6.04 -10.49
C GLN A 14 2.84 -5.02 -11.49
N TRP A 15 2.55 -3.75 -11.27
CA TRP A 15 3.07 -2.65 -12.08
C TRP A 15 4.58 -2.45 -11.89
N VAL A 16 5.06 -2.53 -10.65
CA VAL A 16 6.49 -2.52 -10.32
C VAL A 16 7.22 -3.67 -11.02
N GLU A 17 6.66 -4.88 -10.99
CA GLU A 17 7.28 -6.07 -11.59
C GLU A 17 7.32 -6.03 -13.12
N ARG A 18 6.34 -5.38 -13.77
CA ARG A 18 6.19 -5.37 -15.23
C ARG A 18 7.17 -4.49 -16.00
N ARG A 19 8.14 -3.81 -15.34
CA ARG A 19 9.09 -2.84 -15.96
C ARG A 19 8.45 -1.76 -16.87
N ARG A 20 7.12 -1.61 -16.84
CA ARG A 20 6.32 -0.80 -17.77
C ARG A 20 5.78 0.47 -17.13
N TRP A 21 6.24 0.85 -15.94
CA TRP A 21 5.90 2.13 -15.36
C TRP A 21 6.67 3.24 -16.08
N PRO A 22 6.01 4.15 -16.82
CA PRO A 22 6.71 5.29 -17.39
C PRO A 22 7.05 6.23 -16.23
N ALA A 23 8.34 6.45 -15.98
CA ALA A 23 8.83 7.52 -15.10
C ALA A 23 8.24 7.52 -13.67
N ALA A 24 8.24 6.39 -12.95
CA ALA A 24 8.09 6.47 -11.49
C ALA A 24 9.31 7.24 -10.99
N PRO A 25 9.19 8.34 -10.21
CA PRO A 25 10.27 8.66 -9.31
C PRO A 25 10.56 7.34 -8.58
N ARG A 26 11.80 6.83 -8.70
CA ARG A 26 12.24 5.61 -8.00
C ARG A 26 11.61 5.69 -6.61
N LEU A 27 10.78 4.75 -6.16
CA LEU A 27 10.07 4.93 -4.88
C LEU A 27 11.05 5.27 -3.73
N GLY A 28 12.30 4.84 -3.85
CA GLY A 28 13.42 5.19 -2.95
C GLY A 28 13.98 6.62 -3.08
N ALA A 29 13.50 7.41 -4.03
CA ALA A 29 13.74 8.85 -4.13
C ALA A 29 12.74 9.66 -3.30
N LEU A 30 11.61 9.07 -2.92
CA LEU A 30 10.68 9.71 -1.98
C LEU A 30 11.34 9.73 -0.60
N ARG A 31 11.65 10.93 -0.12
CA ARG A 31 12.24 11.16 1.22
C ARG A 31 11.17 11.40 2.28
N THR A 32 9.96 11.77 1.88
CA THR A 32 8.81 11.85 2.77
C THR A 32 8.53 10.44 3.33
N PRO A 33 8.37 10.28 4.65
CA PRO A 33 7.95 9.01 5.23
C PRO A 33 6.65 8.52 4.57
N VAL A 34 6.58 7.23 4.29
CA VAL A 34 5.41 6.60 3.66
C VAL A 34 4.79 5.58 4.60
N MET A 35 3.47 5.58 4.74
CA MET A 35 2.74 4.48 5.36
C MET A 35 2.09 3.63 4.28
N LEU A 36 2.40 2.33 4.27
CA LEU A 36 1.75 1.35 3.41
C LEU A 36 0.77 0.55 4.27
N ALA A 37 -0.52 0.72 4.05
CA ALA A 37 -1.56 -0.05 4.72
C ALA A 37 -2.03 -1.21 3.82
N VAL A 38 -2.18 -2.40 4.38
CA VAL A 38 -2.70 -3.59 3.68
C VAL A 38 -3.74 -4.31 4.52
N GLY A 39 -4.82 -4.75 3.89
CA GLY A 39 -5.84 -5.57 4.54
C GLY A 39 -5.31 -6.97 4.84
N ALA A 40 -5.64 -7.50 6.01
CA ALA A 40 -5.26 -8.85 6.42
C ALA A 40 -5.80 -9.94 5.46
N GLN A 41 -6.88 -9.63 4.72
CA GLN A 41 -7.56 -10.53 3.78
C GLN A 41 -7.33 -10.15 2.31
N ASP A 42 -6.43 -9.20 2.01
CA ASP A 42 -6.15 -8.82 0.62
C ASP A 42 -5.49 -9.97 -0.16
N ASP A 43 -5.97 -10.21 -1.38
CA ASP A 43 -5.53 -11.27 -2.31
C ASP A 43 -4.03 -11.19 -2.70
N HIS A 44 -3.37 -10.06 -2.39
CA HIS A 44 -1.98 -9.79 -2.74
C HIS A 44 -1.17 -9.24 -1.55
N ARG A 45 -1.63 -9.46 -0.32
CA ARG A 45 -0.97 -8.95 0.89
C ARG A 45 0.49 -9.39 1.01
N GLU A 46 0.82 -10.57 0.49
CA GLU A 46 2.17 -11.13 0.49
C GLU A 46 3.19 -10.28 -0.30
N ARG A 47 2.71 -9.42 -1.20
CA ARG A 47 3.57 -8.50 -1.97
C ARG A 47 3.86 -7.20 -1.24
N ALA A 48 3.13 -6.88 -0.18
CA ALA A 48 3.26 -5.60 0.54
C ALA A 48 4.66 -5.38 1.16
N PRO A 49 5.33 -6.39 1.77
CA PRO A 49 6.69 -6.23 2.26
C PRO A 49 7.69 -5.85 1.17
N ARG A 50 7.57 -6.47 -0.02
CA ARG A 50 8.43 -6.16 -1.16
C ARG A 50 8.21 -4.75 -1.67
N LEU A 51 6.96 -4.27 -1.68
CA LEU A 51 6.64 -2.89 -2.04
C LEU A 51 7.21 -1.89 -1.03
N ALA A 52 7.09 -2.17 0.28
CA ALA A 52 7.64 -1.32 1.34
C ALA A 52 9.17 -1.15 1.23
N GLN A 53 9.89 -2.20 0.86
CA GLN A 53 11.36 -2.16 0.65
C GLN A 53 11.80 -1.25 -0.50
N LEU A 54 10.90 -0.83 -1.39
CA LEU A 54 11.24 0.06 -2.50
C LEU A 54 11.29 1.53 -2.07
N PHE A 55 10.72 1.88 -0.92
CA PHE A 55 10.74 3.24 -0.38
C PHE A 55 12.00 3.46 0.46
N HIS A 56 12.41 4.72 0.58
CA HIS A 56 13.52 5.09 1.47
C HIS A 56 13.14 4.92 2.94
N ASP A 57 11.94 5.36 3.28
CA ASP A 57 11.37 5.29 4.62
C ASP A 57 9.90 4.92 4.49
N ALA A 58 9.59 3.66 4.77
CA ALA A 58 8.22 3.17 4.77
C ALA A 58 7.90 2.33 5.99
N ARG A 59 6.72 2.58 6.55
CA ARG A 59 6.10 1.76 7.58
C ARG A 59 4.97 0.93 6.96
N LEU A 60 5.13 -0.38 6.98
CA LEU A 60 4.07 -1.32 6.61
C LEU A 60 3.15 -1.57 7.81
N VAL A 61 1.84 -1.45 7.60
CA VAL A 61 0.80 -1.70 8.60
C VAL A 61 -0.22 -2.66 8.02
N THR A 62 -0.53 -3.72 8.76
CA THR A 62 -1.62 -4.64 8.43
C THR A 62 -2.86 -4.25 9.23
N VAL A 63 -4.00 -4.11 8.57
CA VAL A 63 -5.29 -3.78 9.20
C VAL A 63 -6.31 -4.91 8.98
N PRO A 64 -7.30 -5.10 9.86
CA PRO A 64 -8.34 -6.10 9.65
C PRO A 64 -9.12 -5.88 8.34
N GLY A 65 -9.56 -6.98 7.72
CA GLY A 65 -10.41 -6.96 6.52
C GLY A 65 -9.65 -6.98 5.18
N ASP A 66 -10.40 -6.86 4.09
CA ASP A 66 -9.90 -6.63 2.73
C ASP A 66 -9.74 -5.12 2.45
N GLY A 67 -9.29 -4.74 1.26
CA GLY A 67 -9.05 -3.35 0.89
C GLY A 67 -10.27 -2.42 1.00
N ARG A 68 -11.50 -2.95 1.00
CA ARG A 68 -12.72 -2.15 1.24
C ARG A 68 -13.02 -2.02 2.74
N ALA A 69 -12.96 -3.12 3.48
CA ALA A 69 -13.21 -3.13 4.92
C ALA A 69 -12.13 -2.36 5.69
N ALA A 70 -10.88 -2.44 5.23
CA ALA A 70 -9.72 -1.76 5.77
C ALA A 70 -9.90 -0.23 5.83
N LEU A 71 -10.55 0.38 4.84
CA LEU A 71 -10.78 1.84 4.79
C LEU A 71 -11.68 2.33 5.93
N GLY A 72 -12.62 1.50 6.37
CA GLY A 72 -13.52 1.82 7.48
C GLY A 72 -13.00 1.35 8.85
N ALA A 73 -11.86 0.66 8.90
CA ALA A 73 -11.34 0.07 10.12
C ALA A 73 -10.85 1.15 11.12
N PRO A 74 -11.34 1.18 12.36
CA PRO A 74 -10.83 2.07 13.41
C PRO A 74 -9.31 1.93 13.64
N GLU A 75 -8.78 0.74 13.37
CA GLU A 75 -7.36 0.44 13.42
C GLU A 75 -6.58 1.24 12.38
N LEU A 76 -7.12 1.41 11.17
CA LEU A 76 -6.47 2.24 10.15
C LEU A 76 -6.40 3.71 10.60
N VAL A 77 -7.51 4.23 11.15
CA VAL A 77 -7.56 5.61 11.69
C VAL A 77 -6.51 5.80 12.77
N SER A 78 -6.40 4.85 13.70
CA SER A 78 -5.42 4.89 14.78
C SER A 78 -3.98 4.87 14.27
N GLN A 79 -3.70 4.12 13.20
CA GLN A 79 -2.38 4.02 12.59
C GLN A 79 -2.02 5.28 11.81
N VAL A 80 -2.98 5.87 11.08
CA VAL A 80 -2.84 7.19 10.45
C VAL A 80 -2.51 8.24 11.49
N ALA A 81 -3.26 8.31 12.59
CA ALA A 81 -3.02 9.29 13.65
C ALA A 81 -1.61 9.15 14.24
N ARG A 82 -1.17 7.93 14.55
CA ARG A 82 0.19 7.66 15.05
C ARG A 82 1.28 7.99 14.02
N PHE A 83 0.98 7.84 12.73
CA PHE A 83 1.93 8.13 11.66
C PHE A 83 2.09 9.64 11.43
N LEU A 84 1.01 10.42 11.60
CA LEU A 84 1.03 11.87 11.42
C LEU A 84 1.62 12.63 12.61
N VAL A 85 1.63 12.04 13.81
CA VAL A 85 2.24 12.66 14.99
C VAL A 85 3.76 12.47 14.93
N PRO A 86 4.56 13.54 14.81
CA PRO A 86 6.01 13.43 14.87
C PRO A 86 6.45 12.82 16.20
N PRO A 87 7.56 12.07 16.27
CA PRO A 87 8.13 11.73 17.57
C PRO A 87 8.38 13.03 18.34
N ALA A 88 7.95 13.08 19.61
CA ALA A 88 8.22 14.23 20.48
C ALA A 88 9.73 14.47 20.48
N GLY A 89 10.15 15.63 19.98
CA GLY A 89 11.52 16.11 20.04
C GLY A 89 11.89 16.55 21.44
#